data_AF-A0A2N2S3R5-F1
#
_entry.id   AF-A0A2N2S3R5-F1
#
_cell.length_a   1.000
_cell.length_b   1.000
_cell.length_c   1.000
_cell.angle_alpha   90.00
_cell.angle_beta   90.00
_cell.angle_gamma   90.00
#
_symmetry.space_group_name_H-M   'P 1'
#
loop_
_entity.id
_entity.type
_entity.pdbx_description
1 polymer ?
#
loop_
_entity_poly.entity_id
_entity_poly.type
_entity_poly.pdbx_seq_one_letter_code
_entity_poly.pdbx_strand_id
1 'polypeptide(L)'
;MNEAKMNPVDEMPDPSRRKFLNSAAFVGLAGAGLSVGLSACNKDAHAPAAAPGGAPVAAAASHAANVHLKPGELDTYYGLWSGGHTGDFRVLGLPSGRELHRVPCFVPDALVGWGITNESKAIMGTKPDGSLRYTVGDTHHTHASYKDGNYDGRYAWINDKINSRIARIRLDYFICDKITD
;
A
#
# COMPACT_ATOMS: atom_id res chain seq x y z
N MET A 1 17.31 -11.18 -27.44
CA MET A 1 16.75 -9.82 -27.26
C MET A 1 15.39 -9.81 -27.92
N ASN A 2 14.32 -9.99 -27.14
CA ASN A 2 12.94 -9.83 -27.62
C ASN A 2 12.25 -8.91 -26.60
N GLU A 3 12.08 -7.65 -26.98
CA GLU A 3 11.29 -6.69 -26.22
C GLU A 3 9.81 -7.04 -26.40
N ALA A 4 9.24 -7.70 -25.39
CA ALA A 4 7.81 -7.82 -25.28
C ALA A 4 7.24 -6.45 -24.90
N LYS A 5 6.45 -5.90 -25.82
CA LYS A 5 5.69 -4.66 -25.71
C LYS A 5 5.07 -4.48 -24.32
N MET A 6 5.54 -3.49 -23.56
CA MET A 6 4.78 -2.92 -22.45
C MET A 6 3.57 -2.17 -23.03
N ASN A 7 2.37 -2.49 -22.55
CA ASN A 7 1.16 -1.76 -22.91
C ASN A 7 1.34 -0.27 -22.57
N PRO A 8 1.00 0.65 -23.49
CA PRO A 8 1.03 2.08 -23.19
C PRO A 8 -0.04 2.37 -22.13
N VAL A 9 0.39 2.94 -21.01
CA VAL A 9 -0.48 3.60 -20.03
C VAL A 9 -0.92 4.92 -20.64
N ASP A 10 -1.92 4.86 -21.52
CA ASP A 10 -2.71 6.01 -21.95
C ASP A 10 -4.18 5.73 -21.60
N GLU A 11 -4.52 5.92 -20.33
CA GLU A 11 -5.89 6.20 -19.94
C GLU A 11 -5.93 7.53 -19.19
N MET A 12 -6.66 8.48 -19.79
CA MET A 12 -6.83 9.84 -19.31
C MET A 12 -7.37 9.86 -17.86
N PRO A 13 -7.05 10.91 -17.07
CA PRO A 13 -7.59 11.04 -15.72
C PRO A 13 -9.12 11.05 -15.73
N ASP A 14 -9.72 10.12 -14.97
CA ASP A 14 -11.16 9.94 -14.75
C ASP A 14 -11.91 11.29 -14.65
N PRO A 15 -12.84 11.58 -15.58
CA PRO A 15 -13.65 12.80 -15.59
C PRO A 15 -14.40 13.06 -14.27
N SER A 16 -14.68 12.01 -13.50
CA SER A 16 -15.38 12.07 -12.21
C SER A 16 -14.54 12.80 -11.15
N ARG A 17 -13.21 12.67 -11.19
CA ARG A 17 -12.30 13.39 -10.28
C ARG A 17 -12.27 14.89 -10.54
N ARG A 18 -12.42 15.32 -11.81
CA ARG A 18 -12.50 16.74 -12.18
C ARG A 18 -13.84 17.38 -11.78
N LYS A 19 -14.94 16.62 -11.84
CA LYS A 19 -16.25 17.09 -11.37
C LYS A 19 -16.27 17.35 -9.87
N PHE A 20 -15.61 16.53 -9.06
CA PHE A 20 -15.55 16.72 -7.61
C PHE A 20 -14.86 18.04 -7.21
N LEU A 21 -13.71 18.34 -7.84
CA LEU A 21 -12.96 19.57 -7.54
C LEU A 21 -13.70 20.84 -8.00
N ASN A 22 -14.38 20.80 -9.14
CA ASN A 22 -15.16 21.94 -9.64
C ASN A 22 -16.41 22.22 -8.79
N SER A 23 -17.03 21.18 -8.23
CA SER A 23 -18.20 21.35 -7.34
C SER A 23 -17.82 21.94 -5.97
N ALA A 24 -16.64 21.63 -5.44
CA ALA A 24 -16.16 22.22 -4.18
C ALA A 24 -15.82 23.73 -4.32
N ALA A 25 -15.31 24.14 -5.48
CA ALA A 25 -15.01 25.55 -5.75
C ALA A 25 -16.27 26.41 -5.92
N PHE A 26 -17.38 25.84 -6.42
CA PHE A 26 -18.63 26.59 -6.64
C PHE A 26 -19.42 26.84 -5.33
N VAL A 27 -19.29 25.96 -4.34
CA VAL A 27 -19.94 26.13 -3.02
C VAL A 27 -19.20 27.17 -2.16
N GLY A 28 -17.88 27.34 -2.36
CA GLY A 28 -17.08 28.33 -1.62
C GLY A 28 -17.29 29.79 -2.05
N LEU A 29 -17.84 30.04 -3.25
CA LEU A 29 -17.98 31.40 -3.80
C LEU A 29 -19.43 31.93 -3.76
N ALA A 30 -20.42 31.08 -3.45
CA ALA A 30 -21.83 31.49 -3.34
C ALA A 30 -22.34 31.61 -1.89
N GLY A 31 -21.49 31.38 -0.89
CA GLY A 31 -21.86 31.36 0.52
C GLY A 31 -20.97 32.25 1.38
N ALA A 32 -21.05 33.57 1.21
CA ALA A 32 -20.66 34.49 2.27
C ALA A 32 -21.58 34.23 3.48
N GLY A 33 -21.14 33.45 4.46
CA GLY A 33 -21.94 33.27 5.69
C GLY A 33 -21.66 32.10 6.63
N LEU A 34 -20.65 31.24 6.45
CA LEU A 34 -20.40 30.16 7.41
C LEU A 34 -19.37 30.51 8.50
N SER A 35 -19.55 31.67 9.13
CA SER A 35 -19.01 31.95 10.47
C SER A 35 -20.02 31.48 11.53
N VAL A 36 -20.16 30.16 11.71
CA VAL A 36 -20.86 29.60 12.88
C VAL A 36 -20.04 28.44 13.46
N GLY A 37 -18.80 28.74 13.79
CA GLY A 37 -18.07 28.01 14.82
C GLY A 37 -18.27 28.76 16.15
N LEU A 38 -18.72 28.03 17.18
CA LEU A 38 -18.73 28.41 18.60
C LEU A 38 -20.01 29.02 19.23
N SER A 39 -21.15 28.34 19.18
CA SER A 39 -22.21 28.60 20.17
C SER A 39 -22.90 27.31 20.64
N ALA A 40 -22.15 26.53 21.41
CA ALA A 40 -22.69 25.54 22.32
C ALA A 40 -22.69 26.16 23.73
N CYS A 41 -23.73 26.91 24.10
CA CYS A 41 -24.08 27.29 25.48
C CYS A 41 -25.38 28.12 25.49
N ASN A 42 -26.50 27.46 25.75
CA ASN A 42 -27.64 27.84 26.60
C ASN A 42 -28.99 27.40 26.05
N LYS A 43 -29.79 26.87 26.97
CA LYS A 43 -31.19 26.55 26.80
C LYS A 43 -31.99 27.85 26.69
N ASP A 44 -33.06 27.77 25.90
CA ASP A 44 -34.20 28.69 25.84
C ASP A 44 -33.98 30.06 25.17
N ALA A 45 -34.17 30.12 23.85
CA ALA A 45 -34.79 31.26 23.16
C ALA A 45 -35.27 30.85 21.76
N HIS A 46 -36.45 31.35 21.37
CA HIS A 46 -37.18 31.03 20.14
C HIS A 46 -36.33 31.07 18.86
N ALA A 47 -36.33 29.97 18.10
CA ALA A 47 -35.84 29.94 16.73
C ALA A 47 -36.91 30.49 15.76
N PRO A 48 -36.57 31.43 14.86
CA PRO A 48 -37.45 31.82 13.77
C PRO A 48 -37.55 30.69 12.73
N ALA A 49 -38.63 30.73 11.95
CA ALA A 49 -39.11 29.68 11.05
C ALA A 49 -38.01 29.00 10.21
N ALA A 50 -38.02 27.66 10.26
CA ALA A 50 -37.15 26.80 9.48
C ALA A 50 -37.41 26.98 7.97
N ALA A 51 -36.34 27.30 7.23
CA ALA A 51 -36.31 27.14 5.78
C ALA A 51 -36.43 25.65 5.41
N PRO A 52 -37.10 25.30 4.29
CA PRO A 52 -37.34 23.91 3.91
C PRO A 52 -36.01 23.17 3.72
N GLY A 53 -35.97 21.96 4.28
CA GLY A 53 -34.77 21.18 4.55
C GLY A 53 -33.82 21.05 3.38
N GLY A 54 -32.53 21.30 3.67
CA GLY A 54 -31.44 20.83 2.83
C GLY A 54 -31.55 19.31 2.68
N ALA A 55 -31.41 18.83 1.45
CA ALA A 55 -31.40 17.41 1.15
C ALA A 55 -30.41 16.69 2.09
N PRO A 56 -30.78 15.51 2.63
CA PRO A 56 -29.83 14.74 3.43
C PRO A 56 -28.59 14.51 2.57
N VAL A 57 -27.43 14.94 3.07
CA VAL A 57 -26.15 14.52 2.51
C VAL A 57 -26.18 13.01 2.59
N ALA A 58 -26.29 12.33 1.45
CA ALA A 58 -26.23 10.88 1.41
C ALA A 58 -24.91 10.51 2.08
N ALA A 59 -24.99 9.88 3.25
CA ALA A 59 -23.85 9.19 3.81
C ALA A 59 -23.34 8.30 2.69
N ALA A 60 -22.10 8.52 2.23
CA ALA A 60 -21.48 7.64 1.25
C ALA A 60 -21.56 6.25 1.87
N ALA A 61 -22.48 5.42 1.35
CA ALA A 61 -22.61 4.06 1.80
C ALA A 61 -21.26 3.42 1.53
N SER A 62 -20.49 3.19 2.59
CA SER A 62 -19.36 2.29 2.53
C SER A 62 -19.96 0.96 2.11
N HIS A 63 -19.85 0.63 0.83
CA HIS A 63 -19.94 -0.76 0.40
C HIS A 63 -18.80 -1.45 1.13
N ALA A 64 -19.10 -2.00 2.30
CA ALA A 64 -18.20 -2.91 2.98
C ALA A 64 -18.01 -4.06 1.99
N ALA A 65 -16.89 -4.02 1.27
CA ALA A 65 -16.52 -5.09 0.37
C ALA A 65 -16.55 -6.37 1.21
N ASN A 66 -17.24 -7.40 0.72
CA ASN A 66 -17.33 -8.65 1.45
C ASN A 66 -15.91 -9.18 1.70
N VAL A 67 -15.49 -9.22 2.96
CA VAL A 67 -14.16 -9.68 3.38
C VAL A 67 -14.02 -11.20 3.24
N HIS A 68 -15.14 -11.92 3.12
CA HIS A 68 -15.16 -13.36 2.97
C HIS A 68 -15.41 -13.74 1.50
N LEU A 69 -14.32 -13.82 0.74
CA LEU A 69 -14.32 -14.33 -0.63
C LEU A 69 -14.48 -15.85 -0.64
N LYS A 70 -15.34 -16.35 -1.52
CA LYS A 70 -15.61 -17.78 -1.71
C LYS A 70 -14.45 -18.45 -2.47
N PRO A 71 -14.31 -19.79 -2.39
CA PRO A 71 -13.39 -20.52 -3.27
C PRO A 71 -13.65 -20.18 -4.75
N GLY A 72 -12.59 -19.81 -5.47
CA GLY A 72 -12.66 -19.36 -6.87
C GLY A 72 -12.78 -17.85 -7.07
N GLU A 73 -13.07 -17.07 -6.02
CA GLU A 73 -13.07 -15.61 -6.09
C GLU A 73 -11.68 -15.02 -5.79
N LEU A 74 -11.34 -13.94 -6.50
CA LEU A 74 -10.06 -13.25 -6.38
C LEU A 74 -10.18 -12.00 -5.50
N ASP A 75 -9.10 -11.70 -4.80
CA ASP A 75 -8.90 -10.41 -4.18
C ASP A 75 -8.75 -9.31 -5.23
N THR A 76 -9.17 -8.09 -4.88
CA THR A 76 -9.13 -6.93 -5.78
C THR A 76 -7.78 -6.22 -5.72
N TYR A 77 -7.07 -6.32 -4.59
CA TYR A 77 -5.79 -5.66 -4.40
C TYR A 77 -4.75 -6.60 -3.78
N TYR A 78 -3.49 -6.31 -4.07
CA TYR A 78 -2.36 -6.85 -3.34
C TYR A 78 -1.97 -5.90 -2.21
N GLY A 79 -1.86 -6.44 -0.99
CA GLY A 79 -1.22 -5.79 0.13
C GLY A 79 0.25 -6.21 0.21
N LEU A 80 1.18 -5.25 0.19
CA LEU A 80 2.59 -5.52 0.45
C LEU A 80 2.86 -5.30 1.93
N TRP A 81 3.40 -6.31 2.61
CA TRP A 81 3.52 -6.32 4.06
C TRP A 81 4.93 -6.60 4.52
N SER A 82 5.28 -5.95 5.63
CA SER A 82 6.46 -6.29 6.39
C SER A 82 6.23 -7.58 7.20
N GLY A 83 7.27 -8.41 7.31
CA GLY A 83 7.32 -9.55 8.23
C GLY A 83 7.72 -9.20 9.66
N GLY A 84 8.06 -7.94 9.97
CA GLY A 84 8.64 -7.56 11.26
C GLY A 84 9.92 -8.34 11.55
N HIS A 85 10.02 -8.85 12.77
CA HIS A 85 11.13 -9.68 13.26
C HIS A 85 11.37 -11.00 12.50
N THR A 86 10.49 -11.39 11.58
CA THR A 86 10.75 -12.53 10.69
C THR A 86 11.69 -12.18 9.53
N GLY A 87 11.88 -10.89 9.26
CA GLY A 87 12.85 -10.40 8.26
C GLY A 87 12.47 -10.68 6.80
N ASP A 88 11.20 -11.00 6.54
CA ASP A 88 10.65 -11.29 5.21
C ASP A 88 9.70 -10.19 4.69
N PHE A 89 9.38 -10.28 3.40
CA PHE A 89 8.37 -9.47 2.72
C PHE A 89 7.17 -10.35 2.37
N ARG A 90 5.95 -9.88 2.56
CA ARG A 90 4.74 -10.69 2.36
C ARG A 90 3.78 -10.04 1.39
N VAL A 91 3.05 -10.88 0.67
CA VAL A 91 2.00 -10.48 -0.26
C VAL A 91 0.67 -11.00 0.27
N LEU A 92 -0.25 -10.08 0.55
CA LEU A 92 -1.61 -10.39 0.99
C LEU A 92 -2.61 -10.09 -0.12
N GLY A 93 -3.73 -10.80 -0.11
CA GLY A 93 -4.93 -10.44 -0.87
C GLY A 93 -5.86 -9.56 -0.05
N LEU A 94 -6.40 -8.49 -0.64
CA LEU A 94 -7.42 -7.64 -0.03
C LEU A 94 -8.71 -7.63 -0.87
N PRO A 95 -9.90 -7.74 -0.25
CA PRO A 95 -10.16 -7.54 1.19
C PRO A 95 -10.05 -8.79 2.07
N SER A 96 -9.69 -9.96 1.53
CA SER A 96 -9.73 -11.21 2.31
C SER A 96 -8.71 -11.30 3.45
N GLY A 97 -7.61 -10.55 3.38
CA GLY A 97 -6.53 -10.56 4.36
C GLY A 97 -5.67 -11.82 4.34
N ARG A 98 -5.83 -12.70 3.33
CA ARG A 98 -5.09 -13.96 3.20
C ARG A 98 -3.64 -13.68 2.80
N GLU A 99 -2.66 -14.31 3.46
CA GLU A 99 -1.26 -14.33 3.01
C GLU A 99 -1.15 -15.23 1.78
N LEU A 100 -0.82 -14.64 0.62
CA LEU A 100 -0.71 -15.33 -0.66
C LEU A 100 0.71 -15.82 -0.91
N HIS A 101 1.71 -15.05 -0.47
CA HIS A 101 3.11 -15.37 -0.68
C HIS A 101 4.02 -14.73 0.36
N ARG A 102 5.16 -15.37 0.61
CA ARG A 102 6.24 -14.89 1.46
C ARG A 102 7.54 -14.92 0.67
N VAL A 103 8.20 -13.77 0.60
CA VAL A 103 9.47 -13.57 -0.09
C VAL A 103 10.57 -13.43 0.97
N PRO A 104 11.50 -14.38 1.08
CA PRO A 104 12.59 -14.27 2.04
C PRO A 104 13.57 -13.17 1.61
N CYS A 105 14.06 -12.41 2.61
CA CYS A 105 14.95 -11.27 2.38
C CYS A 105 16.18 -11.37 3.30
N PHE A 106 16.01 -11.07 4.59
CA PHE A 106 17.12 -10.84 5.51
C PHE A 106 17.47 -12.04 6.40
N VAL A 107 16.58 -13.02 6.47
CA VAL A 107 16.67 -14.22 7.32
C VAL A 107 16.67 -15.46 6.43
N PRO A 108 17.47 -16.51 6.75
CA PRO A 108 17.44 -17.76 6.00
C PRO A 108 16.05 -18.40 6.01
N ASP A 109 15.62 -18.94 4.88
CA ASP A 109 14.36 -19.66 4.75
C ASP A 109 14.60 -21.11 4.33
N ALA A 110 14.05 -22.03 5.13
CA ALA A 110 14.22 -23.47 4.93
C ALA A 110 13.28 -24.04 3.86
N LEU A 111 12.19 -23.32 3.51
CA LEU A 111 11.23 -23.81 2.51
C LEU A 111 11.82 -23.74 1.10
N VAL A 112 12.45 -22.62 0.73
CA VAL A 112 13.04 -22.42 -0.61
C VAL A 112 14.57 -22.40 -0.63
N GLY A 113 15.22 -22.60 0.53
CA GLY A 113 16.68 -22.64 0.66
C GLY A 113 17.37 -21.28 0.58
N TRP A 114 16.64 -20.18 0.80
CA TRP A 114 17.22 -18.83 0.86
C TRP A 114 18.22 -18.73 2.02
N GLY A 115 19.41 -18.21 1.76
CA GLY A 115 20.54 -18.21 2.69
C GLY A 115 21.37 -19.50 2.68
N ILE A 116 20.95 -20.52 1.94
CA ILE A 116 21.68 -21.79 1.77
C ILE A 116 22.24 -21.88 0.34
N THR A 117 21.42 -21.59 -0.67
CA THR A 117 21.82 -21.62 -2.08
C THR A 117 22.92 -20.60 -2.40
N ASN A 118 23.75 -20.88 -3.40
CA ASN A 118 24.84 -19.98 -3.79
C ASN A 118 24.29 -18.63 -4.27
N GLU A 119 23.16 -18.65 -4.98
CA GLU A 119 22.50 -17.47 -5.54
C GLU A 119 21.98 -16.55 -4.43
N SER A 120 21.33 -17.10 -3.40
CA SER A 120 20.83 -16.31 -2.28
C SER A 120 21.96 -15.82 -1.36
N LYS A 121 23.00 -16.63 -1.12
CA LYS A 121 24.20 -16.21 -0.38
C LYS A 121 24.90 -15.03 -1.06
N ALA A 122 24.97 -15.02 -2.39
CA ALA A 122 25.51 -13.91 -3.15
C ALA A 122 24.71 -12.61 -2.97
N ILE A 123 23.40 -12.70 -2.72
CA ILE A 123 22.54 -11.54 -2.44
C ILE A 123 22.61 -11.12 -0.97
N MET A 124 22.56 -12.08 -0.03
CA MET A 124 22.57 -11.80 1.41
C MET A 124 23.93 -11.36 1.95
N GLY A 125 25.01 -11.72 1.25
CA GLY A 125 26.39 -11.48 1.65
C GLY A 125 26.90 -12.50 2.68
N THR A 126 28.15 -12.92 2.49
CA THR A 126 28.85 -13.88 3.34
C THR A 126 30.10 -13.28 3.98
N LYS A 127 30.54 -13.89 5.08
CA LYS A 127 31.87 -13.71 5.65
C LYS A 127 32.93 -14.44 4.80
N PRO A 128 34.24 -14.23 5.04
CA PRO A 128 35.29 -14.92 4.29
C PRO A 128 35.25 -16.46 4.39
N ASP A 129 34.64 -17.01 5.45
CA ASP A 129 34.45 -18.44 5.65
C ASP A 129 33.23 -19.03 4.91
N GLY A 130 32.50 -18.19 4.16
CA GLY A 130 31.30 -18.59 3.41
C GLY A 130 30.01 -18.69 4.24
N SER A 131 30.07 -18.42 5.56
CA SER A 131 28.88 -18.29 6.40
C SER A 131 28.17 -16.95 6.14
N LEU A 132 26.86 -16.88 6.37
CA LEU A 132 26.11 -15.64 6.18
C LEU A 132 26.61 -14.54 7.13
N ARG A 133 26.66 -13.28 6.65
CA ARG A 133 27.00 -12.13 7.50
C ARG A 133 25.97 -11.93 8.61
N TYR A 134 24.70 -12.09 8.27
CA TYR A 134 23.55 -11.90 9.15
C TYR A 134 22.59 -13.09 9.00
N THR A 135 21.99 -13.50 10.12
CA THR A 135 20.99 -14.58 10.15
C THR A 135 19.67 -14.16 10.78
N VAL A 136 19.60 -12.90 11.24
CA VAL A 136 18.41 -12.27 11.81
C VAL A 136 18.18 -10.94 11.10
N GLY A 137 16.92 -10.48 11.06
CA GLY A 137 16.54 -9.22 10.46
C GLY A 137 15.21 -8.73 11.03
N ASP A 138 14.94 -7.44 10.83
CA ASP A 138 13.70 -6.82 11.29
C ASP A 138 13.16 -5.88 10.21
N THR A 139 12.21 -6.38 9.43
CA THR A 139 11.57 -5.61 8.37
C THR A 139 10.58 -4.60 8.93
N HIS A 140 10.58 -3.34 8.49
CA HIS A 140 9.65 -2.31 9.01
C HIS A 140 8.75 -1.75 7.94
N HIS A 141 9.33 -1.02 6.99
CA HIS A 141 8.58 -0.28 5.99
C HIS A 141 8.78 -0.91 4.63
N THR A 142 7.67 -1.14 3.92
CA THR A 142 7.71 -1.56 2.53
C THR A 142 6.96 -0.59 1.64
N HIS A 143 7.56 -0.27 0.49
CA HIS A 143 6.98 0.63 -0.50
C HIS A 143 7.34 0.16 -1.92
N ALA A 144 6.34 0.17 -2.81
CA ALA A 144 6.55 -0.14 -4.22
C ALA A 144 7.08 1.06 -5.01
N SER A 145 7.65 0.79 -6.19
CA SER A 145 8.17 1.81 -7.11
C SER A 145 7.08 2.63 -7.75
N TYR A 146 7.43 3.89 -8.03
CA TYR A 146 6.54 4.86 -8.63
C TYR A 146 7.06 5.32 -9.99
N LYS A 147 6.11 5.64 -10.87
CA LYS A 147 6.30 6.46 -12.05
C LYS A 147 5.19 7.50 -12.07
N ASP A 148 5.55 8.77 -12.19
CA ASP A 148 4.60 9.89 -12.28
C ASP A 148 3.55 9.90 -11.13
N GLY A 149 3.98 9.56 -9.92
CA GLY A 149 3.14 9.55 -8.72
C GLY A 149 2.25 8.30 -8.54
N ASN A 150 2.29 7.33 -9.45
CA ASN A 150 1.53 6.08 -9.35
C ASN A 150 2.46 4.88 -9.23
N TYR A 151 2.00 3.80 -8.57
CA TYR A 151 2.74 2.55 -8.52
C TYR A 151 2.94 1.98 -9.93
N ASP A 152 4.18 1.67 -10.29
CA ASP A 152 4.53 1.16 -11.62
C ASP A 152 4.72 -0.37 -11.65
N GLY A 153 4.60 -1.03 -10.48
CA GLY A 153 4.62 -2.48 -10.35
C GLY A 153 5.96 -3.16 -10.63
N ARG A 154 7.08 -2.42 -10.71
CA ARG A 154 8.39 -3.01 -11.04
C ARG A 154 9.13 -3.58 -9.84
N TYR A 155 9.19 -2.81 -8.76
CA TYR A 155 9.96 -3.14 -7.56
C TYR A 155 9.20 -2.80 -6.28
N ALA A 156 9.62 -3.42 -5.18
CA ALA A 156 9.37 -2.92 -3.83
C ALA A 156 10.68 -2.83 -3.06
N TRP A 157 10.76 -1.90 -2.11
CA TRP A 157 11.87 -1.81 -1.16
C TRP A 157 11.37 -2.16 0.23
N ILE A 158 12.26 -2.75 1.02
CA ILE A 158 12.00 -3.04 2.43
C ILE A 158 13.29 -2.90 3.23
N ASN A 159 13.23 -2.22 4.38
CA ASN A 159 14.41 -2.00 5.22
C ASN A 159 14.58 -3.12 6.25
N ASP A 160 15.81 -3.35 6.70
CA ASP A 160 16.15 -4.12 7.89
C ASP A 160 16.67 -3.16 8.97
N LYS A 161 15.89 -2.98 10.02
CA LYS A 161 16.17 -2.00 11.08
C LYS A 161 17.37 -2.38 11.92
N ILE A 162 17.52 -3.66 12.28
CA ILE A 162 18.51 -4.06 13.30
C ILE A 162 19.93 -4.17 12.75
N ASN A 163 20.09 -4.30 11.43
CA ASN A 163 21.40 -4.35 10.78
C ASN A 163 21.65 -3.21 9.77
N SER A 164 20.76 -2.21 9.71
CA SER A 164 20.89 -1.05 8.81
C SER A 164 21.02 -1.40 7.34
N ARG A 165 20.15 -2.27 6.82
CA ARG A 165 20.18 -2.70 5.41
C ARG A 165 18.91 -2.32 4.67
N ILE A 166 18.97 -2.32 3.34
CA ILE A 166 17.79 -2.23 2.48
C ILE A 166 17.81 -3.32 1.41
N ALA A 167 16.66 -3.96 1.22
CA ALA A 167 16.44 -4.95 0.18
C ALA A 167 15.55 -4.38 -0.93
N ARG A 168 15.78 -4.86 -2.15
CA ARG A 168 14.88 -4.65 -3.29
C ARG A 168 14.25 -5.98 -3.68
N ILE A 169 12.94 -5.95 -3.86
CA ILE A 169 12.11 -7.06 -4.34
C ILE A 169 11.72 -6.78 -5.79
N ARG A 170 11.96 -7.73 -6.67
CA ARG A 170 11.42 -7.75 -8.02
C ARG A 170 9.99 -8.25 -8.00
N LEU A 171 9.03 -7.42 -8.42
CA LEU A 171 7.60 -7.76 -8.35
C LEU A 171 7.11 -8.61 -9.53
N ASP A 172 7.91 -8.77 -10.58
CA ASP A 172 7.61 -9.68 -11.69
C ASP A 172 7.85 -11.16 -11.32
N TYR A 173 8.81 -11.43 -10.42
CA TYR A 173 9.09 -12.79 -9.91
C TYR A 173 8.77 -12.96 -8.42
N PHE A 174 8.47 -11.88 -7.70
CA PHE A 174 8.37 -11.85 -6.24
C PHE A 174 9.62 -12.44 -5.54
N ILE A 175 10.82 -11.95 -5.93
CA ILE A 175 12.10 -12.40 -5.38
C ILE A 175 12.92 -11.20 -4.91
N CYS A 176 13.58 -11.31 -3.76
CA CYS A 176 14.60 -10.36 -3.32
C CYS A 176 15.83 -10.48 -4.23
N ASP A 177 16.16 -9.42 -4.97
CA ASP A 177 17.24 -9.47 -5.97
C ASP A 177 18.52 -8.75 -5.54
N LYS A 178 18.42 -7.84 -4.55
CA LYS A 178 19.53 -7.04 -4.04
C LYS A 178 19.34 -6.70 -2.56
N ILE A 179 20.45 -6.70 -1.82
CA ILE A 179 20.56 -6.16 -0.45
C ILE A 179 21.83 -5.30 -0.39
N THR A 180 21.76 -4.13 0.25
CA THR A 180 22.93 -3.28 0.55
C THR A 180 22.89 -2.78 1.99
N ASP A 181 24.07 -2.57 2.58
CA ASP A 181 24.35 -1.84 3.82
C ASP A 181 24.92 -0.43 3.53
#